data_AF-K3VYC9-F1
#
_entry.id   AF-K3VYC9-F1
#
_cell.length_a   1.000
_cell.length_b   1.000
_cell.length_c   1.000
_cell.angle_alpha   90.00
_cell.angle_beta   90.00
_cell.angle_gamma   90.00
#
_symmetry.space_group_name_H-M   'P 1'
#
loop_
_entity.id
_entity.type
_entity.pdbx_description
1 polymer ?
#
loop_
_entity_poly.entity_id
_entity_poly.type
_entity_poly.pdbx_seq_one_letter_code
_entity_poly.pdbx_strand_id
1 'polypeptide(L)'
;MPHKHKRKRGDDESEFNLPPTQKARPLQVGKKNATTKPGAGKNSKTAKDAPADAKVKKSKKARKENDAPRAFRRLMSVAQGRKVRSGLDDGEDAKTTKQKSEELKIRPGEDLRAFAQRVDASLPVAGLTKKTAIKDGKDEQGFKVYRTRKERNMHKLYAQWREEERKIQDQKDEEADEAIGQELDEDPTGAAAIARATLNEATGKKVRRKGAKVDDPWEELRKKRAEAKIAVHDQAQAPPELNKNMSKQIKIKGATANVADIPKAAGSLKRREELQEARADVLEAYRKIREHEQAKLLRAGK
;
A
#
# COMPACT_ATOMS: atom_id res chain seq x y z
N MET A 1 -5.05 -29.17 26.36
CA MET A 1 -6.21 -28.24 26.49
C MET A 1 -5.67 -26.88 26.93
N PRO A 2 -6.06 -25.75 26.33
CA PRO A 2 -5.47 -24.46 26.65
C PRO A 2 -5.99 -23.95 28.03
N HIS A 3 -5.07 -23.56 28.90
CA HIS A 3 -5.37 -23.04 30.24
C HIS A 3 -6.09 -21.69 30.15
N LYS A 4 -7.21 -21.54 30.87
CA LYS A 4 -7.93 -20.26 31.02
C LYS A 4 -7.15 -19.32 31.94
N HIS A 5 -6.79 -18.14 31.45
CA HIS A 5 -6.32 -17.04 32.29
C HIS A 5 -7.49 -16.43 33.08
N LYS A 6 -7.38 -16.39 34.41
CA LYS A 6 -8.22 -15.56 35.29
C LYS A 6 -7.56 -14.19 35.42
N ARG A 7 -8.32 -13.11 35.18
CA ARG A 7 -7.85 -11.74 35.42
C ARG A 7 -7.73 -11.49 36.92
N LYS A 8 -6.60 -10.94 37.36
CA LYS A 8 -6.37 -10.44 38.72
C LYS A 8 -7.28 -9.22 38.92
N ARG A 9 -8.31 -9.31 39.77
CA ARG A 9 -8.94 -8.11 40.34
C ARG A 9 -8.04 -7.71 41.51
N GLY A 10 -7.28 -6.64 41.33
CA GLY A 10 -6.59 -5.95 42.42
C GLY A 10 -7.40 -4.70 42.72
N ASP A 11 -8.13 -4.74 43.84
CA ASP A 11 -8.56 -3.55 44.54
C ASP A 11 -7.30 -3.00 45.23
N ASP A 12 -6.65 -2.01 44.62
CA ASP A 12 -5.46 -1.39 45.20
C ASP A 12 -5.91 -0.39 46.28
N GLU A 13 -5.66 -0.71 47.54
CA GLU A 13 -6.04 0.07 48.73
C GLU A 13 -5.46 1.51 48.75
N SER A 14 -4.50 1.80 47.86
CA SER A 14 -3.93 3.13 47.64
C SER A 14 -4.88 4.11 46.91
N GLU A 15 -5.94 3.62 46.26
CA GLU A 15 -6.95 4.47 45.63
C GLU A 15 -8.06 4.95 46.59
N PHE A 16 -8.14 4.38 47.80
CA PHE A 16 -9.21 4.65 48.77
C PHE A 16 -8.82 5.57 49.94
N ASN A 17 -7.58 6.06 50.00
CA ASN A 17 -7.11 6.96 51.06
C ASN A 17 -7.24 8.45 50.69
N LEU A 18 -8.41 8.85 50.20
CA LEU A 18 -8.77 10.27 50.01
C LEU A 18 -9.42 10.80 51.30
N PRO A 19 -9.14 12.04 51.73
CA PRO A 19 -9.78 12.64 52.89
C PRO A 19 -11.31 12.64 52.69
N PRO A 20 -12.11 12.51 53.77
CA PRO A 20 -13.55 12.24 53.72
C PRO A 20 -14.40 13.28 52.97
N THR A 21 -13.80 14.39 52.54
CA THR A 21 -14.42 15.46 51.76
C THR A 21 -14.33 15.25 50.23
N GLN A 22 -13.55 14.29 49.72
CA GLN A 22 -13.42 14.03 48.28
C GLN A 22 -13.71 12.57 47.92
N LYS A 23 -15.00 12.23 47.80
CA LYS A 23 -15.44 10.98 47.16
C LYS A 23 -15.57 11.21 45.65
N ALA A 24 -14.80 10.49 44.83
CA ALA A 24 -14.96 10.54 43.38
C ALA A 24 -16.36 10.03 42.98
N ARG A 25 -17.05 10.78 42.12
CA ARG A 25 -18.38 10.37 41.61
C ARG A 25 -18.21 9.18 40.66
N PRO A 26 -19.07 8.15 40.73
CA PRO A 26 -19.01 7.02 39.81
C PRO A 26 -19.22 7.49 38.37
N LEU A 27 -18.45 6.92 37.43
CA LEU A 27 -18.57 7.22 36.01
C LEU A 27 -20.02 6.96 35.53
N GLN A 28 -20.60 7.92 34.79
CA GLN A 28 -21.94 7.77 34.23
C GLN A 28 -21.93 6.69 33.14
N VAL A 29 -22.63 5.58 33.38
CA VAL A 29 -22.76 4.50 32.41
C VAL A 29 -23.88 4.84 31.42
N GLY A 30 -23.48 5.24 30.22
CA GLY A 30 -24.31 5.14 29.02
C GLY A 30 -25.20 6.34 28.68
N LYS A 31 -24.64 7.35 28.01
CA LYS A 31 -25.36 8.15 26.98
C LYS A 31 -24.41 8.48 25.82
N LYS A 32 -24.48 7.62 24.81
CA LYS A 32 -24.01 7.89 23.45
C LYS A 32 -24.78 9.09 22.90
N ASN A 33 -24.04 10.17 22.69
CA ASN A 33 -24.32 11.40 21.92
C ASN A 33 -25.72 11.53 21.31
N ALA A 34 -26.57 12.30 21.99
CA ALA A 34 -27.69 13.02 21.41
C ALA A 34 -27.83 14.37 22.15
N THR A 35 -27.11 15.35 21.62
CA THR A 35 -27.44 16.78 21.44
C THR A 35 -28.46 17.50 22.36
N THR A 36 -28.12 18.78 22.59
CA THR A 36 -29.00 19.97 22.68
C THR A 36 -29.69 20.34 24.02
N LYS A 37 -29.71 21.66 24.20
CA LYS A 37 -30.29 22.49 25.28
C LYS A 37 -31.79 22.22 25.56
N PRO A 38 -32.29 22.66 26.73
CA PRO A 38 -33.60 22.26 27.26
C PRO A 38 -34.71 23.23 26.84
N GLY A 39 -35.95 22.73 26.76
CA GLY A 39 -37.13 23.58 26.79
C GLY A 39 -38.41 22.88 26.31
N ALA A 40 -39.30 22.58 27.28
CA ALA A 40 -40.75 22.35 27.15
C ALA A 40 -41.23 21.19 26.23
N GLY A 41 -42.27 20.43 26.52
CA GLY A 41 -43.26 20.47 27.58
C GLY A 41 -44.12 19.19 27.48
N LYS A 42 -44.66 18.81 28.63
CA LYS A 42 -45.66 17.77 28.90
C LYS A 42 -46.88 17.86 27.96
N ASN A 43 -47.37 16.73 27.40
CA ASN A 43 -48.66 16.13 27.80
C ASN A 43 -49.13 15.00 26.86
N SER A 44 -49.87 14.10 27.50
CA SER A 44 -50.49 12.87 27.06
C SER A 44 -51.83 13.07 26.34
N LYS A 45 -52.17 12.13 25.43
CA LYS A 45 -53.48 11.52 25.05
C LYS A 45 -54.70 12.47 24.90
N THR A 46 -55.47 12.47 23.81
CA THR A 46 -56.48 11.45 23.38
C THR A 46 -56.99 11.78 21.95
N ALA A 47 -57.04 10.83 21.00
CA ALA A 47 -58.20 10.01 20.56
C ALA A 47 -58.96 10.58 19.32
N LYS A 48 -59.15 9.68 18.32
CA LYS A 48 -60.16 9.58 17.22
C LYS A 48 -60.55 10.86 16.45
N ASP A 49 -60.55 10.89 15.11
CA ASP A 49 -61.50 10.22 14.21
C ASP A 49 -60.92 10.00 12.79
N ALA A 50 -61.50 9.06 12.03
CA ALA A 50 -61.16 8.74 10.63
C ALA A 50 -62.07 9.55 9.64
N PRO A 51 -61.83 9.58 8.30
CA PRO A 51 -62.00 8.40 7.43
C PRO A 51 -60.92 8.23 6.33
N ALA A 52 -61.10 7.17 5.55
CA ALA A 52 -60.16 6.48 4.67
C ALA A 52 -59.73 7.23 3.40
N ASP A 53 -58.50 6.98 2.93
CA ASP A 53 -58.25 6.24 1.67
C ASP A 53 -56.74 6.07 1.38
N ALA A 54 -56.41 5.13 0.50
CA ALA A 54 -55.10 4.79 -0.07
C ALA A 54 -54.31 3.61 0.58
N LYS A 55 -54.28 2.54 -0.23
CA LYS A 55 -53.61 1.25 -0.07
C LYS A 55 -52.11 1.36 0.28
N VAL A 56 -51.73 1.26 1.56
CA VAL A 56 -50.39 0.85 1.96
C VAL A 56 -50.44 0.08 3.29
N LYS A 57 -49.60 -0.96 3.43
CA LYS A 57 -49.14 -1.61 4.69
C LYS A 57 -49.86 -2.90 5.13
N LYS A 58 -49.97 -3.89 4.23
CA LYS A 58 -50.16 -5.30 4.65
C LYS A 58 -48.93 -5.89 5.39
N SER A 59 -47.78 -5.20 5.42
CA SER A 59 -46.55 -5.65 6.07
C SER A 59 -46.40 -5.29 7.55
N LYS A 60 -47.27 -4.42 8.11
CA LYS A 60 -47.23 -4.05 9.54
C LYS A 60 -48.07 -4.97 10.44
N LYS A 61 -49.13 -5.61 9.91
CA LYS A 61 -50.02 -6.46 10.72
C LYS A 61 -49.33 -7.75 11.20
N ALA A 62 -48.52 -8.38 10.35
CA ALA A 62 -47.75 -9.59 10.72
C ALA A 62 -46.59 -9.35 11.72
N ARG A 63 -46.21 -8.10 11.97
CA ARG A 63 -45.16 -7.74 12.95
C ARG A 63 -45.69 -7.65 14.38
N LYS A 64 -47.01 -7.60 14.57
CA LYS A 64 -47.62 -7.40 15.90
C LYS A 64 -48.00 -8.72 16.60
N GLU A 65 -48.05 -9.82 15.86
CA GLU A 65 -48.37 -11.15 16.39
C GLU A 65 -47.14 -11.95 16.81
N ASN A 66 -45.94 -11.50 16.45
CA ASN A 66 -44.69 -12.19 16.79
C ASN A 66 -43.65 -11.15 17.21
N ASP A 67 -43.46 -11.00 18.52
CA ASP A 67 -42.51 -10.07 19.14
C ASP A 67 -41.04 -10.51 18.99
N ALA A 68 -40.81 -11.66 18.36
CA ALA A 68 -39.46 -12.13 18.08
C ALA A 68 -38.76 -11.21 17.05
N PRO A 69 -37.49 -10.83 17.28
CA PRO A 69 -36.74 -9.99 16.36
C PRO A 69 -36.66 -10.63 14.97
N ARG A 70 -36.69 -9.80 13.92
CA ARG A 70 -36.76 -10.25 12.51
C ARG A 70 -35.68 -11.26 12.13
N ALA A 71 -34.47 -11.10 12.68
CA ALA A 71 -33.37 -12.04 12.49
C ALA A 71 -33.65 -13.43 13.09
N PHE A 72 -34.26 -13.49 14.27
CA PHE A 72 -34.63 -14.75 14.92
C PHE A 72 -35.77 -15.46 14.19
N ARG A 73 -36.77 -14.73 13.70
CA ARG A 73 -37.83 -15.28 12.83
C ARG A 73 -37.26 -15.90 11.55
N ARG A 74 -36.26 -15.25 10.94
CA ARG A 74 -35.58 -15.80 9.76
C ARG A 74 -34.86 -17.10 10.11
N LEU A 75 -34.13 -17.11 11.22
CA LEU A 75 -33.42 -18.30 11.69
C LEU A 75 -34.36 -19.47 12.01
N MET A 76 -35.47 -19.21 12.71
CA MET A 76 -36.49 -20.24 12.98
C MET A 76 -37.16 -20.73 11.69
N SER A 77 -37.39 -19.87 10.70
CA SER A 77 -37.94 -20.29 9.40
C SER A 77 -36.99 -21.20 8.61
N VAL A 78 -35.68 -20.98 8.72
CA VAL A 78 -34.65 -21.86 8.15
C VAL A 78 -34.63 -23.20 8.85
N ALA A 79 -34.67 -23.19 10.19
CA ALA A 79 -34.73 -24.41 10.99
C ALA A 79 -36.00 -25.23 10.69
N GLN A 80 -37.11 -24.57 10.35
CA GLN A 80 -38.36 -25.20 9.89
C GLN A 80 -38.33 -25.64 8.41
N GLY A 81 -37.16 -25.61 7.75
CA GLY A 81 -36.98 -26.10 6.39
C GLY A 81 -37.48 -25.18 5.27
N ARG A 82 -37.84 -23.92 5.58
CA ARG A 82 -38.23 -22.95 4.55
C ARG A 82 -36.99 -22.44 3.83
N LYS A 83 -36.98 -22.56 2.50
CA LYS A 83 -35.89 -22.09 1.63
C LYS A 83 -35.78 -20.56 1.71
N VAL A 84 -34.58 -20.07 2.07
CA VAL A 84 -34.30 -18.63 2.14
C VAL A 84 -34.17 -18.10 0.72
N ARG A 85 -34.89 -17.02 0.41
CA ARG A 85 -34.73 -16.30 -0.86
C ARG A 85 -33.27 -15.84 -0.98
N SER A 86 -32.61 -16.13 -2.10
CA SER A 86 -31.22 -15.74 -2.37
C SER A 86 -31.16 -14.25 -2.70
N GLY A 87 -31.05 -13.43 -1.67
CA GLY A 87 -30.90 -11.99 -1.78
C GLY A 87 -30.49 -11.39 -0.44
N LEU A 88 -29.55 -10.47 -0.48
CA LEU A 88 -29.26 -9.58 0.64
C LEU A 88 -30.43 -8.58 0.70
N ASP A 89 -31.09 -8.49 1.86
CA ASP A 89 -32.34 -7.73 2.07
C ASP A 89 -32.00 -6.25 2.30
N ASP A 90 -31.27 -5.67 1.35
CA ASP A 90 -30.89 -4.25 1.30
C ASP A 90 -31.87 -3.48 0.40
N GLY A 91 -33.18 -3.62 0.67
CA GLY A 91 -34.19 -2.61 0.36
C GLY A 91 -34.33 -2.00 -1.05
N GLU A 92 -33.65 -2.47 -2.10
CA GLU A 92 -33.72 -1.86 -3.44
C GLU A 92 -34.01 -2.92 -4.54
N ASP A 93 -35.23 -2.84 -5.08
CA ASP A 93 -35.69 -3.65 -6.21
C ASP A 93 -35.20 -3.05 -7.55
N ALA A 94 -33.97 -3.35 -7.97
CA ALA A 94 -33.49 -2.99 -9.31
C ALA A 94 -33.94 -4.03 -10.35
N LYS A 95 -34.98 -3.68 -11.14
CA LYS A 95 -35.40 -4.39 -12.35
C LYS A 95 -34.39 -4.12 -13.48
N THR A 96 -33.70 -5.15 -13.97
CA THR A 96 -32.85 -5.05 -15.16
C THR A 96 -33.71 -5.13 -16.43
N THR A 97 -33.87 -4.00 -17.11
CA THR A 97 -34.50 -3.90 -18.43
C THR A 97 -33.55 -4.44 -19.51
N LYS A 98 -33.91 -5.55 -20.16
CA LYS A 98 -33.22 -6.05 -21.36
C LYS A 98 -33.42 -5.05 -22.51
N GLN A 99 -32.34 -4.41 -22.95
CA GLN A 99 -32.37 -3.59 -24.17
C GLN A 99 -32.28 -4.48 -25.41
N LYS A 100 -33.13 -4.18 -26.40
CA LYS A 100 -33.19 -4.88 -27.69
C LYS A 100 -31.95 -4.51 -28.51
N SER A 101 -31.26 -5.51 -29.04
CA SER A 101 -30.12 -5.33 -29.94
C SER A 101 -30.58 -4.72 -31.26
N GLU A 102 -30.20 -3.48 -31.54
CA GLU A 102 -30.34 -2.88 -32.88
C GLU A 102 -29.43 -3.63 -33.87
N GLU A 103 -29.90 -3.89 -35.09
CA GLU A 103 -29.09 -4.50 -36.16
C GLU A 103 -27.88 -3.63 -36.51
N LEU A 104 -26.70 -4.25 -36.62
CA LEU A 104 -25.42 -3.61 -36.93
C LEU A 104 -25.34 -3.21 -38.41
N LYS A 105 -26.11 -2.20 -38.82
CA LYS A 105 -26.07 -1.58 -40.15
C LYS A 105 -25.45 -0.18 -40.06
N ILE A 106 -24.62 0.18 -41.02
CA ILE A 106 -24.10 1.55 -41.16
C ILE A 106 -25.28 2.46 -41.46
N ARG A 107 -25.49 3.52 -40.67
CA ARG A 107 -26.57 4.49 -40.92
C ARG A 107 -26.21 5.36 -42.13
N PRO A 108 -27.18 5.82 -42.93
CA PRO A 108 -26.88 6.71 -44.05
C PRO A 108 -26.20 7.99 -43.53
N GLY A 109 -24.99 8.28 -44.01
CA GLY A 109 -24.17 9.42 -43.57
C GLY A 109 -23.20 9.14 -42.41
N GLU A 110 -23.13 7.91 -41.90
CA GLU A 110 -22.14 7.49 -40.89
C GLU A 110 -20.87 6.96 -41.56
N ASP A 111 -19.70 7.51 -41.19
CA ASP A 111 -18.40 6.98 -41.60
C ASP A 111 -18.08 5.66 -40.87
N LEU A 112 -17.23 4.81 -41.46
CA LEU A 112 -16.81 3.52 -40.88
C LEU A 112 -16.24 3.67 -39.46
N ARG A 113 -15.61 4.81 -39.18
CA ARG A 113 -15.09 5.15 -37.85
C ARG A 113 -16.19 5.42 -36.83
N ALA A 114 -17.27 6.11 -37.24
CA ALA A 114 -18.42 6.38 -36.38
C ALA A 114 -19.23 5.10 -36.13
N PHE A 115 -19.37 4.25 -37.17
CA PHE A 115 -19.95 2.92 -37.04
C PHE A 115 -19.19 2.07 -36.02
N ALA A 116 -17.85 2.03 -36.10
CA ALA A 116 -17.02 1.30 -35.15
C ALA A 116 -17.19 1.81 -33.71
N GLN A 117 -17.26 3.13 -33.49
CA GLN A 117 -17.50 3.69 -32.15
C GLN A 117 -18.86 3.30 -31.57
N ARG A 118 -19.90 3.27 -32.41
CA ARG A 118 -21.24 2.84 -31.99
C ARG A 118 -21.28 1.35 -31.67
N VAL A 119 -20.61 0.53 -32.48
CA VAL A 119 -20.43 -0.90 -32.23
C VAL A 119 -19.72 -1.10 -30.89
N ASP A 120 -18.57 -0.44 -30.69
CA ASP A 120 -17.79 -0.51 -29.45
C ASP A 120 -18.59 -0.07 -28.21
N ALA A 121 -19.41 0.98 -28.34
CA ALA A 121 -20.28 1.46 -27.27
C ALA A 121 -21.47 0.53 -26.98
N SER A 122 -21.96 -0.18 -28.00
CA SER A 122 -23.08 -1.13 -27.88
C SER A 122 -22.67 -2.48 -27.31
N LEU A 123 -21.37 -2.81 -27.36
CA LEU A 123 -20.86 -3.99 -26.69
C LEU A 123 -21.02 -3.79 -25.17
N PRO A 124 -21.56 -4.77 -24.44
CA PRO A 124 -21.61 -4.73 -22.99
C PRO A 124 -20.19 -4.91 -22.44
N VAL A 125 -19.38 -3.86 -22.50
CA VAL A 125 -18.05 -3.78 -21.88
C VAL A 125 -18.20 -3.51 -20.37
N ALA A 126 -19.21 -4.12 -19.74
CA ALA A 126 -19.38 -4.12 -18.30
C ALA A 126 -18.31 -5.03 -17.68
N GLY A 127 -17.13 -4.47 -17.41
CA GLY A 127 -16.01 -5.15 -16.73
C GLY A 127 -14.67 -5.13 -17.46
N LEU A 128 -14.59 -4.57 -18.68
CA LEU A 128 -13.34 -4.43 -19.43
C LEU A 128 -12.97 -2.95 -19.64
N THR A 129 -13.08 -2.14 -18.58
CA THR A 129 -12.49 -0.80 -18.59
C THR A 129 -10.98 -0.94 -18.67
N LYS A 130 -10.37 -0.23 -19.64
CA LYS A 130 -8.93 -0.26 -19.90
C LYS A 130 -8.20 0.22 -18.64
N LYS A 131 -7.47 -0.67 -17.97
CA LYS A 131 -6.54 -0.41 -16.85
C LYS A 131 -7.08 0.63 -15.85
N THR A 132 -7.84 0.17 -14.89
CA THR A 132 -8.39 0.96 -13.80
C THR A 132 -7.26 1.62 -12.99
N ALA A 133 -6.96 2.88 -13.28
CA ALA A 133 -6.04 3.67 -12.46
C ALA A 133 -6.77 4.01 -11.16
N ILE A 134 -6.38 3.35 -10.08
CA ILE A 134 -6.93 3.58 -8.73
C ILE A 134 -6.48 4.99 -8.29
N LYS A 135 -7.22 6.01 -8.71
CA LYS A 135 -7.10 7.37 -8.20
C LYS A 135 -7.70 7.40 -6.80
N ASP A 136 -6.93 7.91 -5.85
CA ASP A 136 -7.38 8.22 -4.48
C ASP A 136 -7.80 7.01 -3.61
N GLY A 137 -7.37 5.79 -3.96
CA GLY A 137 -7.57 4.60 -3.14
C GLY A 137 -9.01 4.05 -3.13
N LYS A 138 -9.84 4.52 -4.07
CA LYS A 138 -11.15 3.95 -4.37
C LYS A 138 -11.16 3.28 -5.74
N ASP A 139 -11.87 2.16 -5.83
CA ASP A 139 -12.16 1.50 -7.09
C ASP A 139 -13.11 2.35 -7.96
N GLU A 140 -13.23 2.00 -9.24
CA GLU A 140 -14.15 2.65 -10.19
C GLU A 140 -15.62 2.53 -9.76
N GLN A 141 -15.94 1.53 -8.94
CA GLN A 141 -17.25 1.38 -8.29
C GLN A 141 -17.38 2.18 -6.98
N GLY A 142 -16.42 3.03 -6.64
CA GLY A 142 -16.42 3.91 -5.46
C GLY A 142 -16.09 3.21 -4.14
N PHE A 143 -15.79 1.90 -4.16
CA PHE A 143 -15.43 1.14 -2.97
C PHE A 143 -14.00 1.45 -2.53
N LYS A 144 -13.78 1.58 -1.22
CA LYS A 144 -12.44 1.75 -0.67
C LYS A 144 -11.69 0.43 -0.79
N VAL A 145 -10.58 0.42 -1.52
CA VAL A 145 -9.69 -0.74 -1.57
C VAL A 145 -8.92 -0.82 -0.26
N TYR A 146 -9.29 -1.78 0.58
CA TYR A 146 -8.51 -2.05 1.79
C TYR A 146 -7.22 -2.76 1.39
N ARG A 147 -6.10 -2.02 1.42
CA ARG A 147 -4.75 -2.56 1.19
C ARG A 147 -4.01 -2.80 2.49
N THR A 148 -3.26 -3.89 2.56
CA THR A 148 -2.39 -4.17 3.70
C THR A 148 -1.29 -3.11 3.84
N ARG A 149 -0.66 -3.01 5.02
CA ARG A 149 0.43 -2.04 5.24
C ARG A 149 1.63 -2.29 4.31
N LYS A 150 1.91 -3.56 3.99
CA LYS A 150 2.99 -3.96 3.08
C LYS A 150 2.68 -3.55 1.64
N GLU A 151 1.45 -3.78 1.16
CA GLU A 151 1.01 -3.32 -0.16
C GLU A 151 1.08 -1.82 -0.31
N ARG A 152 0.63 -1.06 0.70
CA ARG A 152 0.76 0.41 0.69
C ARG A 152 2.22 0.85 0.58
N ASN A 153 3.13 0.16 1.25
CA ASN A 153 4.57 0.45 1.14
C ASN A 153 5.11 0.12 -0.26
N MET A 154 4.72 -1.02 -0.83
CA MET A 154 5.10 -1.41 -2.19
C MET A 154 4.56 -0.43 -3.25
N HIS A 155 3.32 0.02 -3.12
CA HIS A 155 2.74 1.00 -4.04
C HIS A 155 3.39 2.36 -3.93
N LYS A 156 3.83 2.78 -2.73
CA LYS A 156 4.64 3.99 -2.57
C LYS A 156 5.97 3.87 -3.31
N LEU A 157 6.63 2.72 -3.19
CA LEU A 157 7.88 2.46 -3.91
C LEU A 157 7.67 2.47 -5.44
N TYR A 158 6.57 1.87 -5.93
CA TYR A 158 6.22 1.95 -7.35
C TYR A 158 5.79 3.35 -7.81
N ALA A 159 5.22 4.17 -6.95
CA ALA A 159 4.87 5.55 -7.27
C ALA A 159 6.13 6.40 -7.41
N GLN A 160 7.05 6.29 -6.45
CA GLN A 160 8.37 6.92 -6.50
C GLN A 160 9.13 6.51 -7.77
N TRP A 161 9.14 5.22 -8.10
CA TRP A 161 9.79 4.76 -9.33
C TRP A 161 9.13 5.31 -10.61
N ARG A 162 7.80 5.40 -10.67
CA ARG A 162 7.11 6.01 -11.82
C ARG A 162 7.33 7.51 -11.93
N GLU A 163 7.47 8.21 -10.80
CA GLU A 163 7.82 9.63 -10.77
C GLU A 163 9.26 9.84 -11.24
N GLU A 164 10.19 8.99 -10.81
CA GLU A 164 11.57 8.99 -11.28
C GLU A 164 11.65 8.67 -12.78
N GLU A 165 10.92 7.67 -13.28
CA GLU A 165 10.87 7.36 -14.72
C GLU A 165 10.28 8.53 -15.54
N ARG A 166 9.23 9.18 -15.05
CA ARG A 166 8.70 10.38 -15.70
C ARG A 166 9.71 11.51 -15.72
N LYS A 167 10.39 11.74 -14.60
CA LYS A 167 11.43 12.78 -14.52
C LYS A 167 12.59 12.51 -15.46
N ILE A 168 13.00 11.25 -15.62
CA ILE A 168 14.03 10.85 -16.60
C ILE A 168 13.53 11.07 -18.02
N GLN A 169 12.27 10.72 -18.30
CA GLN A 169 11.69 10.93 -19.62
C GLN A 169 11.56 12.42 -19.95
N ASP A 170 11.04 13.22 -19.02
CA ASP A 170 10.89 14.68 -19.17
C ASP A 170 12.26 15.34 -19.37
N GLN A 171 13.30 14.94 -18.61
CA GLN A 171 14.66 15.44 -18.81
C GLN A 171 15.24 15.08 -20.18
N LYS A 172 14.94 13.88 -20.67
CA LYS A 172 15.40 13.42 -21.98
C LYS A 172 14.67 14.14 -23.12
N ASP A 173 13.39 14.42 -22.94
CA ASP A 173 12.58 15.16 -23.90
C ASP A 173 12.99 16.66 -23.90
N GLU A 174 13.30 17.24 -22.73
CA GLU A 174 13.85 18.59 -22.61
C GLU A 174 15.24 18.70 -23.26
N GLU A 175 16.13 17.72 -23.05
CA GLU A 175 17.44 17.65 -23.73
C GLU A 175 17.28 17.48 -25.25
N ALA A 176 16.26 16.74 -25.70
CA ALA A 176 15.95 16.61 -27.13
C ALA A 176 15.41 17.92 -27.73
N ASP A 177 14.55 18.65 -27.01
CA ASP A 177 14.03 19.94 -27.42
C ASP A 177 15.11 21.03 -27.42
N GLU A 178 16.03 21.02 -26.44
CA GLU A 178 17.21 21.88 -26.41
C GLU A 178 18.17 21.57 -27.57
N ALA A 179 18.38 20.28 -27.90
CA ALA A 179 19.17 19.88 -29.05
C ALA A 179 18.53 20.30 -30.39
N ILE A 180 17.20 20.23 -30.50
CA ILE A 180 16.45 20.70 -31.67
C ILE A 180 16.52 22.25 -31.76
N GLY A 181 16.43 22.95 -30.63
CA GLY A 181 16.61 24.40 -30.56
C GLY A 181 18.02 24.85 -30.96
N GLN A 182 19.05 24.16 -30.46
CA GLN A 182 20.45 24.40 -30.85
C GLN A 182 20.70 24.08 -32.33
N GLU A 183 20.13 23.00 -32.88
CA GLU A 183 20.23 22.68 -34.32
C GLU A 183 19.54 23.75 -35.19
N LEU A 184 18.43 24.32 -34.74
CA LEU A 184 17.76 25.43 -35.44
C LEU A 184 18.54 26.75 -35.36
N ASP A 185 19.19 27.03 -34.23
CA ASP A 185 20.00 28.24 -34.01
C ASP A 185 21.36 28.18 -34.73
N GLU A 186 21.97 27.00 -34.84
CA GLU A 186 23.24 26.76 -35.55
C GLU A 186 23.07 26.73 -37.08
N ASP A 187 21.90 26.33 -37.60
CA ASP A 187 21.61 26.23 -39.04
C ASP A 187 20.27 26.91 -39.45
N PRO A 188 20.15 28.25 -39.38
CA PRO A 188 18.92 28.98 -39.73
C PRO A 188 18.54 28.88 -41.23
N THR A 189 19.43 28.37 -42.07
CA THR A 189 19.23 28.14 -43.52
C THR A 189 18.88 26.69 -43.86
N GLY A 190 18.86 25.76 -42.89
CA GLY A 190 18.54 24.35 -43.10
C GLY A 190 19.60 23.56 -43.89
N ALA A 191 20.81 24.10 -44.04
CA ALA A 191 21.89 23.51 -44.85
C ALA A 191 22.34 22.13 -44.34
N ALA A 192 22.44 21.93 -43.02
CA ALA A 192 22.77 20.61 -42.45
C ALA A 192 21.65 19.58 -42.59
N ALA A 193 20.38 19.99 -42.56
CA ALA A 193 19.24 19.09 -42.83
C ALA A 193 19.24 18.63 -44.31
N ILE A 194 19.56 19.52 -45.25
CA ILE A 194 19.72 19.20 -46.68
C ILE A 194 20.93 18.28 -46.91
N ALA A 195 22.06 18.53 -46.25
CA ALA A 195 23.25 17.65 -46.31
C ALA A 195 23.01 16.26 -45.67
N ARG A 196 22.22 16.19 -44.58
CA ARG A 196 21.81 14.92 -43.97
C ARG A 196 20.82 14.16 -44.87
N ALA A 197 19.90 14.85 -45.56
CA ALA A 197 18.97 14.24 -46.50
C ALA A 197 19.69 13.63 -47.71
N THR A 198 20.66 14.33 -48.29
CA THR A 198 21.45 13.84 -49.44
C THR A 198 22.35 12.65 -49.08
N LEU A 199 22.86 12.59 -47.84
CA LEU A 199 23.67 11.46 -47.35
C LEU A 199 22.83 10.22 -46.99
N ASN A 200 21.58 10.41 -46.54
CA ASN A 200 20.65 9.33 -46.23
C ASN A 200 20.04 8.67 -47.49
N GLU A 201 19.95 9.40 -48.60
CA GLU A 201 19.47 8.86 -49.88
C GLU A 201 20.46 7.84 -50.49
N ALA A 202 21.77 8.02 -50.26
CA ALA A 202 22.82 7.10 -50.69
C ALA A 202 22.92 5.79 -49.87
N THR A 203 22.25 5.70 -48.72
CA THR A 203 22.39 4.55 -47.78
C THR A 203 21.05 3.87 -47.47
N GLY A 204 20.09 3.96 -48.41
CA GLY A 204 18.80 3.31 -48.33
C GLY A 204 18.85 1.79 -48.49
N LYS A 205 19.33 1.05 -47.47
CA LYS A 205 18.91 -0.33 -47.12
C LYS A 205 19.56 -0.79 -45.81
N LYS A 206 18.74 -0.81 -44.74
CA LYS A 206 18.91 -1.52 -43.46
C LYS A 206 20.14 -1.17 -42.60
N VAL A 207 20.04 -0.12 -41.79
CA VAL A 207 20.67 -0.12 -40.45
C VAL A 207 19.64 0.32 -39.42
N ARG A 208 19.03 -0.67 -38.76
CA ARG A 208 18.26 -0.44 -37.54
C ARG A 208 19.20 0.19 -36.52
N ARG A 209 18.77 1.32 -35.95
CA ARG A 209 19.38 2.04 -34.83
C ARG A 209 20.14 1.07 -33.92
N LYS A 210 21.47 1.15 -33.97
CA LYS A 210 22.35 0.53 -32.96
C LYS A 210 22.01 1.26 -31.67
N GLY A 211 21.26 0.58 -30.81
CA GLY A 211 20.85 1.13 -29.51
C GLY A 211 22.09 1.66 -28.82
N ALA A 212 22.01 2.90 -28.35
CA ALA A 212 22.87 3.38 -27.29
C ALA A 212 22.95 2.27 -26.25
N LYS A 213 24.17 1.85 -25.93
CA LYS A 213 24.44 0.80 -24.97
C LYS A 213 23.94 1.30 -23.63
N VAL A 214 22.66 1.05 -23.34
CA VAL A 214 22.11 1.15 -22.00
C VAL A 214 22.91 0.10 -21.26
N ASP A 215 23.93 0.54 -20.53
CA ASP A 215 24.70 -0.33 -19.66
C ASP A 215 23.69 -1.13 -18.86
N ASP A 216 23.67 -2.44 -19.10
CA ASP A 216 22.71 -3.33 -18.47
C ASP A 216 22.90 -3.11 -16.96
N PRO A 217 21.88 -2.64 -16.23
CA PRO A 217 22.02 -2.29 -14.81
C PRO A 217 22.54 -3.48 -13.97
N TRP A 218 22.48 -4.69 -14.52
CA TRP A 218 22.99 -5.91 -13.93
C TRP A 218 24.50 -6.10 -14.14
N GLU A 219 25.07 -5.56 -15.21
CA GLU A 219 26.52 -5.50 -15.39
C GLU A 219 27.19 -4.60 -14.34
N GLU A 220 26.54 -3.51 -13.94
CA GLU A 220 27.02 -2.70 -12.82
C GLU A 220 27.01 -3.48 -11.50
N LEU A 221 26.00 -4.32 -11.27
CA LEU A 221 25.92 -5.14 -10.08
C LEU A 221 26.99 -6.23 -10.07
N ARG A 222 27.30 -6.85 -11.23
CA ARG A 222 28.43 -7.79 -11.34
C ARG A 222 29.77 -7.10 -11.08
N LYS A 223 29.98 -5.89 -11.61
CA LYS A 223 31.17 -5.06 -11.34
C LYS A 223 31.27 -4.68 -9.85
N LYS A 224 30.16 -4.21 -9.26
CA LYS A 224 30.07 -3.78 -7.84
C LYS A 224 30.25 -4.95 -6.86
N ARG A 225 29.86 -6.17 -7.22
CA ARG A 225 30.10 -7.37 -6.39
C ARG A 225 31.48 -7.97 -6.56
N ALA A 226 32.25 -7.55 -7.56
CA ALA A 226 33.56 -8.12 -7.88
C ALA A 226 33.56 -9.66 -7.95
N GLU A 227 32.46 -10.25 -8.43
CA GLU A 227 32.38 -11.68 -8.69
C GLU A 227 33.28 -11.98 -9.90
N ALA A 228 34.52 -12.41 -9.64
CA ALA A 228 35.36 -13.00 -10.69
C ALA A 228 34.53 -14.13 -11.34
N LYS A 229 34.48 -14.17 -12.67
CA LYS A 229 33.75 -15.23 -13.39
C LYS A 229 34.43 -16.57 -13.09
N ILE A 230 33.90 -17.30 -12.12
CA ILE A 230 34.40 -18.62 -11.71
C ILE A 230 34.27 -19.54 -12.92
N ALA A 231 35.39 -20.05 -13.43
CA ALA A 231 35.40 -20.97 -14.56
C ALA A 231 34.80 -22.32 -14.14
N VAL A 232 34.19 -23.04 -15.08
CA VAL A 232 33.45 -24.30 -14.84
C VAL A 232 34.31 -25.40 -14.19
N HIS A 233 35.64 -25.25 -14.17
CA HIS A 233 36.58 -26.20 -13.58
C HIS A 233 37.40 -25.61 -12.41
N ASP A 234 37.04 -24.44 -11.92
CA ASP A 234 37.75 -23.78 -10.83
C ASP A 234 37.30 -24.39 -9.50
N GLN A 235 38.14 -25.28 -8.95
CA GLN A 235 37.93 -25.84 -7.62
C GLN A 235 38.23 -24.75 -6.59
N ALA A 236 37.22 -24.36 -5.82
CA ALA A 236 37.33 -23.31 -4.81
C ALA A 236 38.37 -23.69 -3.74
N GLN A 237 39.58 -23.12 -3.86
CA GLN A 237 40.72 -23.38 -2.97
C GLN A 237 40.50 -22.89 -1.53
N ALA A 238 39.63 -21.90 -1.33
CA ALA A 238 39.24 -21.41 -0.02
C ALA A 238 37.78 -20.92 -0.03
N PRO A 239 37.04 -21.04 1.09
CA PRO A 239 35.75 -20.40 1.20
C PRO A 239 35.91 -18.88 0.98
N PRO A 240 35.05 -18.25 0.18
CA PRO A 240 35.19 -16.85 -0.19
C PRO A 240 35.21 -15.96 1.05
N GLU A 241 36.20 -15.08 1.14
CA GLU A 241 36.28 -14.10 2.22
C GLU A 241 35.13 -13.11 2.08
N LEU A 242 34.26 -13.07 3.10
CA LEU A 242 33.20 -12.08 3.16
C LEU A 242 33.85 -10.70 3.31
N ASN A 243 33.56 -9.79 2.38
CA ASN A 243 33.86 -8.37 2.50
C ASN A 243 33.10 -7.81 3.71
N LYS A 244 33.67 -7.94 4.91
CA LYS A 244 33.14 -7.39 6.17
C LYS A 244 33.26 -5.87 6.05
N ASN A 245 32.24 -5.26 5.48
CA ASN A 245 32.11 -3.82 5.45
C ASN A 245 32.20 -3.31 6.88
N MET A 246 33.18 -2.44 7.14
CA MET A 246 33.34 -1.72 8.39
C MET A 246 31.97 -1.16 8.81
N SER A 247 31.57 -1.42 10.06
CA SER A 247 30.26 -1.03 10.58
C SER A 247 29.99 0.44 10.26
N LYS A 248 28.94 0.71 9.47
CA LYS A 248 28.61 2.07 9.02
C LYS A 248 28.36 2.97 10.22
N GLN A 249 29.15 4.03 10.38
CA GLN A 249 28.96 5.03 11.43
C GLN A 249 27.58 5.69 11.27
N ILE A 250 26.86 5.84 12.38
CA ILE A 250 25.53 6.45 12.37
C ILE A 250 25.71 7.97 12.33
N LYS A 251 25.12 8.64 11.33
CA LYS A 251 25.12 10.10 11.20
C LYS A 251 23.84 10.70 11.76
N ILE A 252 23.94 11.64 12.70
CA ILE A 252 22.81 12.44 13.21
C ILE A 252 23.19 13.92 13.13
N LYS A 253 22.45 14.71 12.35
CA LYS A 253 22.66 16.17 12.20
C LYS A 253 24.12 16.59 11.92
N GLY A 254 24.84 15.82 11.11
CA GLY A 254 26.24 16.10 10.75
C GLY A 254 27.30 15.50 11.69
N ALA A 255 26.93 15.01 12.87
CA ALA A 255 27.83 14.28 13.76
C ALA A 255 27.81 12.77 13.45
N THR A 256 28.98 12.16 13.31
CA THR A 256 29.18 10.71 13.16
C THR A 256 29.45 10.08 14.51
N ALA A 257 28.66 9.07 14.90
CA ALA A 257 28.84 8.29 16.12
C ALA A 257 29.11 6.81 15.80
N ASN A 258 30.12 6.22 16.45
CA ASN A 258 30.45 4.82 16.28
C ASN A 258 29.76 3.98 17.36
N VAL A 259 28.54 3.53 17.04
CA VAL A 259 27.67 2.79 17.99
C VAL A 259 27.67 1.27 17.72
N ALA A 260 28.30 0.82 16.62
CA ALA A 260 28.33 -0.57 16.15
C ALA A 260 26.98 -1.32 16.36
N ASP A 261 26.96 -2.38 17.18
CA ASP A 261 25.78 -3.25 17.40
C ASP A 261 24.90 -2.83 18.58
N ILE A 262 25.13 -1.67 19.20
CA ILE A 262 24.42 -1.30 20.42
C ILE A 262 23.00 -0.82 20.07
N PRO A 263 21.96 -1.47 20.63
CA PRO A 263 20.59 -1.15 20.29
C PRO A 263 20.22 0.27 20.70
N LYS A 264 19.36 0.91 19.90
CA LYS A 264 18.83 2.27 20.19
C LYS A 264 18.14 2.37 21.56
N ALA A 265 17.62 1.26 22.09
CA ALA A 265 17.00 1.19 23.40
C ALA A 265 17.97 1.39 24.58
N ALA A 266 19.29 1.27 24.35
CA ALA A 266 20.31 1.47 25.38
C ALA A 266 20.52 2.94 25.80
N GLY A 267 19.73 3.87 25.25
CA GLY A 267 19.66 5.26 25.69
C GLY A 267 20.20 6.27 24.67
N SER A 268 20.77 7.37 25.19
CA SER A 268 21.27 8.48 24.38
C SER A 268 22.43 8.04 23.46
N LEU A 269 22.72 8.83 22.41
CA LEU A 269 23.85 8.57 21.51
C LEU A 269 25.17 8.43 22.29
N LYS A 270 25.43 9.36 23.22
CA LYS A 270 26.60 9.37 24.09
C LYS A 270 26.68 8.11 24.96
N ARG A 271 25.56 7.69 25.57
CA ARG A 271 25.53 6.46 26.37
C ARG A 271 25.89 5.23 25.53
N ARG A 272 25.50 5.23 24.26
CA ARG A 272 25.80 4.14 23.34
C ARG A 272 27.26 4.16 22.85
N GLU A 273 27.91 5.31 22.78
CA GLU A 273 29.35 5.41 22.52
C GLU A 273 30.15 4.84 23.70
N GLU A 274 29.83 5.26 24.93
CA GLU A 274 30.47 4.74 26.15
C GLU A 274 30.34 3.21 26.28
N LEU A 275 29.17 2.67 25.95
CA LEU A 275 28.95 1.21 25.95
C LEU A 275 29.76 0.50 24.86
N GLN A 276 30.06 1.18 23.75
CA GLN A 276 30.89 0.61 22.69
C GLN A 276 32.36 0.58 23.09
N GLU A 277 32.83 1.63 23.76
CA GLU A 277 34.18 1.68 24.33
C GLU A 277 34.36 0.57 25.38
N ALA A 278 33.43 0.46 26.33
CA ALA A 278 33.48 -0.62 27.34
C ALA A 278 33.46 -2.03 26.71
N ARG A 279 32.70 -2.22 25.61
CA ARG A 279 32.71 -3.48 24.86
C ARG A 279 34.08 -3.74 24.21
N ALA A 280 34.71 -2.72 23.64
CA ALA A 280 36.03 -2.84 23.01
C ALA A 280 37.08 -3.26 24.04
N ASP A 281 37.10 -2.63 25.21
CA ASP A 281 38.02 -2.97 26.31
C ASP A 281 37.88 -4.42 26.75
N VAL A 282 36.64 -4.90 26.92
CA VAL A 282 36.36 -6.30 27.29
C VAL A 282 36.86 -7.27 26.21
N LEU A 283 36.66 -6.94 24.94
CA LEU A 283 37.14 -7.77 23.83
C LEU A 283 38.66 -7.80 23.74
N GLU A 284 39.34 -6.68 23.99
CA GLU A 284 40.80 -6.62 24.04
C GLU A 284 41.36 -7.43 25.22
N ALA A 285 40.76 -7.31 26.40
CA ALA A 285 41.12 -8.13 27.55
C ALA A 285 40.95 -9.63 27.25
N TYR A 286 39.82 -10.01 26.63
CA TYR A 286 39.57 -11.38 26.24
C TYR A 286 40.56 -11.88 25.16
N ARG A 287 40.90 -11.06 24.18
CA ARG A 287 41.94 -11.39 23.17
C ARG A 287 43.29 -11.65 23.81
N LYS A 288 43.72 -10.79 24.74
CA LYS A 288 44.98 -10.98 25.50
C LYS A 288 44.99 -12.29 26.28
N ILE A 289 43.88 -12.62 26.96
CA ILE A 289 43.74 -13.89 27.68
C ILE A 289 43.82 -15.08 26.71
N ARG A 290 43.10 -15.02 25.59
CA ARG A 290 43.08 -16.09 24.59
C ARG A 290 44.43 -16.29 23.90
N GLU A 291 45.12 -15.21 23.56
CA GLU A 291 46.47 -15.26 22.98
C GLU A 291 47.46 -15.86 23.97
N HIS A 292 47.39 -15.46 25.24
CA HIS A 292 48.20 -16.07 26.30
C HIS A 292 47.91 -17.57 26.48
N GLU A 293 46.64 -17.97 26.48
CA GLU A 293 46.25 -19.40 26.52
C GLU A 293 46.78 -20.17 25.31
N GLN A 294 46.64 -19.61 24.09
CA GLN A 294 47.15 -20.22 22.87
C GLN A 294 48.67 -20.35 22.90
N ALA A 295 49.39 -19.31 23.34
CA ALA A 295 50.83 -19.35 23.51
C ALA A 295 51.27 -20.41 24.53
N LYS A 296 50.52 -20.54 25.65
CA LYS A 296 50.75 -21.58 26.65
C LYS A 296 50.56 -22.99 26.06
N LEU A 297 49.51 -23.21 25.27
CA LEU A 297 49.27 -24.49 24.60
C LEU A 297 50.35 -24.82 23.57
N LEU A 298 50.77 -23.84 22.75
CA LEU A 298 51.86 -24.00 21.79
C LEU A 298 53.19 -24.30 22.47
N ARG A 299 53.44 -23.71 23.65
CA ARG A 299 54.64 -23.99 24.45
C ARG A 299 54.60 -25.36 25.12
N ALA A 300 53.42 -25.87 25.48
CA ALA A 300 53.25 -27.19 26.09
C ALA A 300 53.26 -28.35 25.08
N GLY A 301 53.04 -28.06 23.79
CA GLY A 301 53.10 -29.04 22.70
C GLY A 301 54.47 -29.19 22.03
N LYS A 302 55.51 -28.52 22.55
CA LYS A 302 56.92 -28.72 22.19
C LYS A 302 57.65 -29.39 23.35
#